data_AF-A0A4Y8VHM6-F1
#
_entry.id   AF-A0A4Y8VHM6-F1
#
_cell.length_a   1.000
_cell.length_b   1.000
_cell.length_c   1.000
_cell.angle_alpha   90.00
_cell.angle_beta   90.00
_cell.angle_gamma   90.00
#
_symmetry.space_group_name_H-M   'P 1'
#
loop_
_entity.id
_entity.type
_entity.pdbx_description
1 polymer ?
#
loop_
_entity_poly.entity_id
_entity_poly.type
_entity_poly.pdbx_seq_one_letter_code
_entity_poly.pdbx_strand_id
1 'polypeptide(L)'
;MEILRNIKATFSKSMIKDTVLEEVMIALSSGDLRDPCVVTVKKFYELNSNVKESDLLITMLACLYRVGAVGLKTSSVDTYIWSHVDQSSATRGEIKRAEHFKVHKMLHRSLDIIVDQHEIFDQEFID
;
A
#
# COMPACT_ATOMS: atom_id res chain seq x y z
N MET A 1 -1.23 -3.06 -8.64
CA MET A 1 -1.82 -1.73 -8.36
C MET A 1 -3.26 -1.83 -7.87
N GLU A 2 -4.05 -2.79 -8.35
CA GLU A 2 -5.49 -2.94 -8.02
C GLU A 2 -5.84 -2.93 -6.53
N ILE A 3 -4.96 -3.41 -5.65
CA ILE A 3 -5.18 -3.35 -4.19
C ILE A 3 -5.36 -1.93 -3.62
N LEU A 4 -4.96 -0.90 -4.37
CA LEU A 4 -5.12 0.51 -4.00
C LEU A 4 -6.39 1.15 -4.59
N ARG A 5 -7.19 0.44 -5.39
CA ARG A 5 -8.35 1.03 -6.06
C ARG A 5 -9.45 1.40 -5.05
N ASN A 6 -10.10 2.54 -5.24
CA ASN A 6 -11.20 3.04 -4.39
C ASN A 6 -10.84 3.17 -2.89
N ILE A 7 -9.56 3.31 -2.54
CA ILE A 7 -9.11 3.54 -1.15
C ILE A 7 -8.95 5.03 -0.88
N LYS A 8 -8.95 5.41 0.40
CA LYS A 8 -8.57 6.76 0.82
C LYS A 8 -7.12 7.07 0.48
N ALA A 9 -6.84 8.31 0.09
CA ALA A 9 -5.50 8.77 -0.25
C ALA A 9 -4.48 8.56 0.88
N THR A 10 -4.95 8.62 2.14
CA THR A 10 -4.22 8.18 3.32
C THR A 10 -4.99 7.02 3.95
N PHE A 11 -4.31 5.92 4.26
CA PHE A 11 -4.95 4.72 4.77
C PHE A 11 -4.06 3.95 5.76
N SER A 12 -4.68 3.14 6.64
CA SER A 12 -4.02 2.10 7.41
C SER A 12 -4.21 0.74 6.73
N LYS A 13 -3.38 -0.26 7.07
CA LYS A 13 -3.50 -1.63 6.54
C LYS A 13 -4.92 -2.20 6.67
N SER A 14 -5.59 -1.91 7.78
CA SER A 14 -6.96 -2.38 8.08
C SER A 14 -8.04 -1.76 7.18
N MET A 15 -7.74 -0.72 6.40
CA MET A 15 -8.69 -0.15 5.44
C MET A 15 -8.75 -0.93 4.12
N ILE A 16 -7.77 -1.81 3.87
CA ILE A 16 -7.82 -2.75 2.74
C ILE A 16 -8.71 -3.91 3.17
N LYS A 17 -9.83 -4.09 2.47
CA LYS A 17 -10.79 -5.15 2.77
C LYS A 17 -10.23 -6.51 2.36
N ASP A 18 -10.51 -7.54 3.15
CA ASP A 18 -10.07 -8.92 2.87
C ASP A 18 -10.56 -9.40 1.50
N THR A 19 -11.80 -9.04 1.10
CA THR A 19 -12.35 -9.39 -0.23
C THR A 19 -11.51 -8.81 -1.38
N VAL A 20 -10.98 -7.59 -1.24
CA VAL A 20 -10.12 -6.97 -2.25
C VAL A 20 -8.77 -7.68 -2.30
N LEU A 21 -8.24 -8.06 -1.13
CA LEU A 21 -7.00 -8.82 -1.05
C LEU A 21 -7.15 -10.19 -1.74
N GLU A 22 -8.23 -10.92 -1.47
CA GLU A 22 -8.55 -12.21 -2.09
C GLU A 22 -8.66 -12.10 -3.62
N GLU A 23 -9.41 -11.11 -4.14
CA GLU A 23 -9.54 -10.88 -5.59
C GLU A 23 -8.17 -10.64 -6.25
N VAL A 24 -7.32 -9.83 -5.62
CA VAL A 24 -5.96 -9.57 -6.11
C VAL A 24 -5.09 -10.82 -6.03
N MET A 25 -5.22 -11.64 -4.98
CA MET A 25 -4.51 -12.91 -4.86
C MET A 25 -4.90 -13.89 -5.96
N ILE A 26 -6.19 -14.03 -6.27
CA ILE A 26 -6.67 -14.86 -7.37
C ILE A 26 -6.06 -14.39 -8.69
N ALA A 27 -6.06 -13.09 -8.96
CA ALA A 27 -5.47 -12.52 -10.17
C ALA A 27 -3.94 -12.77 -10.26
N LEU A 28 -3.23 -12.73 -9.13
CA LEU A 28 -1.78 -12.97 -9.07
C LEU A 28 -1.40 -14.45 -9.15
N SER A 29 -2.31 -15.38 -8.84
CA SER A 29 -2.03 -16.82 -8.80
C SER A 29 -1.50 -17.38 -10.14
N SER A 30 -1.90 -16.79 -11.26
CA SER A 30 -1.47 -17.14 -12.62
C SER A 30 -0.28 -16.32 -13.14
N GLY A 31 0.27 -15.43 -12.32
CA GLY A 31 1.32 -14.50 -12.73
C GLY A 31 2.73 -15.12 -12.88
N ASP A 32 3.67 -14.25 -13.27
CA ASP A 32 5.09 -14.55 -13.46
C ASP A 32 5.84 -14.65 -12.11
N LEU A 33 6.69 -15.68 -11.96
CA LEU A 33 7.49 -15.94 -10.76
C LEU A 33 8.60 -14.90 -10.51
N ARG A 34 8.85 -13.99 -11.44
CA ARG A 34 9.76 -12.84 -11.23
C ARG A 34 9.13 -11.76 -10.33
N ASP A 35 7.80 -11.73 -10.20
CA ASP A 35 7.11 -10.83 -9.30
C ASP A 35 7.08 -11.40 -7.86
N PRO A 36 7.68 -10.70 -6.87
CA PRO A 36 7.65 -11.14 -5.47
C PRO A 36 6.23 -11.34 -4.91
N CYS A 37 5.24 -10.59 -5.38
CA CYS A 37 3.84 -10.74 -4.96
C CYS A 37 3.30 -12.09 -5.43
N VAL A 38 3.54 -12.46 -6.70
CA VAL A 38 3.12 -13.75 -7.27
C VAL A 38 3.77 -14.90 -6.53
N VAL A 39 5.08 -14.82 -6.26
CA VAL A 39 5.80 -15.87 -5.53
C VAL A 39 5.20 -16.09 -4.15
N THR A 40 4.85 -15.02 -3.45
CA THR A 40 4.29 -15.11 -2.10
C THR A 40 2.86 -15.65 -2.13
N VAL A 41 2.05 -15.25 -3.11
CA VAL A 41 0.68 -15.78 -3.33
C VAL A 41 0.71 -17.27 -3.64
N LYS A 42 1.60 -17.72 -4.53
CA LYS A 42 1.71 -19.15 -4.85
C LYS A 42 2.11 -19.96 -3.62
N LYS A 43 3.08 -19.46 -2.84
CA LYS A 43 3.46 -20.06 -1.56
C LYS A 43 2.30 -20.12 -0.59
N PHE A 44 1.43 -19.10 -0.54
CA PHE A 44 0.27 -19.11 0.35
C PHE A 44 -0.69 -20.28 0.06
N TYR A 45 -0.87 -20.65 -1.21
CA TYR A 45 -1.74 -21.77 -1.60
C TYR A 45 -1.09 -23.17 -1.50
N GLU A 46 0.17 -23.27 -1.08
CA GLU A 46 0.83 -24.57 -0.87
C GLU A 46 0.31 -25.26 0.41
N LEU A 47 0.10 -26.58 0.36
CA LEU A 47 -0.52 -27.38 1.43
C LEU A 47 0.18 -27.30 2.81
N ASN A 48 1.45 -26.90 2.86
CA ASN A 48 2.25 -26.79 4.09
C ASN A 48 2.82 -25.38 4.29
N SER A 49 2.15 -24.37 3.74
CA SER A 49 2.60 -22.99 3.85
C SER A 49 2.45 -22.44 5.27
N ASN A 50 3.43 -21.64 5.70
CA ASN A 50 3.35 -20.83 6.92
C ASN A 50 3.05 -19.35 6.62
N VAL A 51 2.79 -19.01 5.35
CA VAL A 51 2.50 -17.65 4.90
C VAL A 51 1.09 -17.27 5.34
N LYS A 52 0.95 -16.14 6.02
CA LYS A 52 -0.34 -15.55 6.39
C LYS A 52 -0.75 -14.47 5.41
N GLU A 53 -2.03 -14.12 5.36
CA GLU A 53 -2.54 -12.98 4.57
C GLU A 53 -1.85 -11.66 4.92
N SER A 54 -1.54 -11.46 6.21
CA SER A 54 -0.76 -10.30 6.63
C SER A 54 0.65 -10.26 6.01
N ASP A 55 1.28 -11.42 5.77
CA ASP A 55 2.58 -11.49 5.10
C ASP A 55 2.47 -11.15 3.61
N LEU A 56 1.35 -11.52 2.96
CA LEU A 56 1.03 -11.14 1.59
C LEU A 56 0.82 -9.63 1.48
N LEU A 57 -0.02 -9.05 2.34
CA LEU A 57 -0.29 -7.62 2.35
C LEU A 57 0.99 -6.80 2.58
N ILE A 58 1.83 -7.21 3.52
CA ILE A 58 3.14 -6.59 3.76
C ILE A 58 4.02 -6.66 2.50
N THR A 59 4.03 -7.80 1.79
CA THR A 59 4.81 -7.96 0.56
C THR A 59 4.31 -7.05 -0.55
N MET A 60 2.99 -6.95 -0.73
CA MET A 60 2.38 -6.04 -1.72
C MET A 60 2.71 -4.59 -1.40
N LEU A 61 2.56 -4.16 -0.14
CA LEU A 61 2.89 -2.80 0.29
C LEU A 61 4.38 -2.48 0.15
N ALA A 62 5.27 -3.45 0.40
CA ALA A 62 6.70 -3.28 0.16
C ALA A 62 7.02 -3.05 -1.33
N CYS A 63 6.36 -3.81 -2.22
CA CYS A 63 6.52 -3.62 -3.66
C CYS A 63 5.97 -2.27 -4.11
N LEU A 64 4.79 -1.87 -3.63
CA LEU A 64 4.19 -0.57 -3.91
C LEU A 64 5.05 0.59 -3.41
N TYR A 65 5.64 0.47 -2.22
CA TYR A 65 6.58 1.45 -1.70
C TYR A 65 7.80 1.57 -2.62
N ARG A 66 8.42 0.44 -2.96
CA ARG A 66 9.63 0.40 -3.80
C ARG A 66 9.45 1.10 -5.15
N VAL A 67 8.29 0.94 -5.79
CA VAL A 67 7.96 1.61 -7.06
C VAL A 67 7.44 3.04 -6.90
N GLY A 68 7.40 3.57 -5.68
CA GLY A 68 6.96 4.94 -5.39
C GLY A 68 5.44 5.15 -5.44
N ALA A 69 4.65 4.08 -5.47
CA ALA A 69 3.19 4.16 -5.51
C ALA A 69 2.60 4.59 -4.15
N VAL A 70 3.27 4.21 -3.06
CA VAL A 70 2.87 4.61 -1.71
C VAL A 70 4.07 5.14 -0.92
N GLY A 71 3.81 6.14 -0.09
CA GLY A 71 4.68 6.54 1.01
C GLY A 71 4.20 5.92 2.31
N LEU A 72 5.06 5.83 3.32
CA LEU A 72 4.73 5.31 4.63
C LEU A 72 5.17 6.26 5.74
N LYS A 73 4.54 6.14 6.91
CA LYS A 73 5.04 6.72 8.15
C LYS A 73 4.85 5.74 9.31
N THR A 74 5.81 5.72 10.22
CA THR A 74 5.82 4.80 11.38
C THR A 74 5.05 5.34 12.58
N SER A 75 4.88 6.66 12.64
CA SER A 75 4.11 7.34 13.68
C SER A 75 3.27 8.47 13.08
N SER A 76 2.23 8.90 13.82
CA SER A 76 1.40 10.04 13.49
C SER A 76 2.20 11.35 13.31
N VAL A 77 3.27 11.53 14.10
CA VAL A 77 4.15 12.72 14.09
C VAL A 77 5.19 12.69 12.97
N ASP A 78 5.44 11.53 12.37
CA ASP A 78 6.42 11.38 11.30
C ASP A 78 5.89 11.93 9.97
N THR A 79 6.79 12.46 9.16
CA THR A 79 6.49 12.78 7.76
C THR A 79 6.43 11.50 6.92
N TYR A 80 5.62 11.51 5.85
CA TYR A 80 5.63 10.41 4.88
C TYR A 80 6.98 10.31 4.18
N ILE A 81 7.59 9.13 4.26
CA ILE A 81 8.81 8.79 3.54
C ILE A 81 8.40 8.11 2.23
N TRP A 82 9.07 8.45 1.15
CA TRP A 82 8.86 7.91 -0.19
C TRP A 82 10.12 7.18 -0.64
N SER A 83 9.96 6.16 -1.48
CA SER A 83 11.11 5.51 -2.11
C SER A 83 11.91 6.50 -2.95
N HIS A 84 13.22 6.52 -2.75
CA HIS A 84 14.17 7.37 -3.46
C HIS A 84 15.34 6.52 -3.98
N VAL A 85 15.89 6.85 -5.14
CA VAL A 85 16.93 6.05 -5.83
C VAL A 85 18.19 5.87 -4.98
N ASP A 86 18.57 6.89 -4.22
CA ASP A 86 19.78 6.90 -3.39
C ASP A 86 19.53 6.46 -1.93
N GLN A 87 18.33 5.98 -1.61
CA GLN A 87 18.00 5.51 -0.27
C GLN A 87 17.66 4.02 -0.28
N SER A 88 18.01 3.33 0.81
CA SER A 88 17.58 1.95 0.99
C SER A 88 16.04 1.88 1.01
N SER A 89 15.49 0.94 0.24
CA SER A 89 14.05 0.66 0.31
C SER A 89 13.63 0.26 1.72
N ALA A 90 12.41 0.61 2.10
CA ALA A 90 11.85 0.23 3.39
C ALA A 90 11.91 -1.29 3.57
N THR A 91 12.41 -1.71 4.72
CA THR A 91 12.48 -3.10 5.13
C THR A 91 11.08 -3.66 5.40
N ARG A 92 10.95 -4.98 5.34
CA ARG A 92 9.72 -5.68 5.72
C ARG A 92 9.25 -5.33 7.13
N GLY A 93 10.19 -5.12 8.06
CA GLY A 93 9.90 -4.70 9.43
C GLY A 93 9.31 -3.29 9.52
N GLU A 94 9.81 -2.35 8.71
CA GLU A 94 9.27 -0.99 8.62
C GLU A 94 7.88 -0.98 8.00
N ILE A 95 7.65 -1.71 6.89
CA ILE A 95 6.30 -1.85 6.31
C ILE A 95 5.31 -2.44 7.33
N LYS A 96 5.75 -3.45 8.09
CA LYS A 96 4.94 -4.07 9.13
C LYS A 96 4.57 -3.07 10.23
N ARG A 97 5.53 -2.28 10.71
CA ARG A 97 5.34 -1.26 11.76
C ARG A 97 4.68 0.03 11.27
N ALA A 98 4.64 0.30 9.97
CA ALA A 98 4.04 1.51 9.42
C ALA A 98 2.58 1.67 9.88
N GLU A 99 2.27 2.82 10.47
CA GLU A 99 0.93 3.12 10.98
C GLU A 99 0.00 3.52 9.83
N HIS A 100 0.53 4.39 8.94
CA HIS A 100 -0.20 4.92 7.80
C HIS A 100 0.61 4.86 6.51
N PHE A 101 -0.13 4.74 5.42
CA PHE A 101 0.33 4.81 4.06
C PHE A 101 -0.36 5.95 3.32
N LYS A 102 0.32 6.51 2.33
CA LYS A 102 -0.24 7.56 1.46
C LYS A 102 -0.03 7.19 0.00
N VAL A 103 -1.10 7.19 -0.79
CA VAL A 103 -1.03 6.94 -2.23
C VAL A 103 -0.47 8.15 -2.95
N HIS A 104 0.48 7.93 -3.86
CA HIS A 104 1.09 9.00 -4.64
C HIS A 104 0.05 9.73 -5.51
N LYS A 105 0.11 11.07 -5.55
CA LYS A 105 -0.90 11.93 -6.21
C LYS A 105 -1.11 11.63 -7.69
N MET A 106 -0.09 11.12 -8.38
CA MET A 106 -0.19 10.77 -9.80
C MET A 106 -1.13 9.59 -10.06
N LEU A 107 -1.41 8.77 -9.06
CA LEU A 107 -2.27 7.59 -9.19
C LEU A 107 -3.73 7.88 -8.83
N HIS A 108 -4.02 9.08 -8.30
CA HIS A 108 -5.33 9.38 -7.70
C HIS A 108 -6.47 9.20 -8.71
N ARG A 109 -6.31 9.75 -9.91
CA ARG A 109 -7.33 9.68 -10.95
C ARG A 109 -7.47 8.29 -11.56
N SER A 110 -6.37 7.55 -11.73
CA SER A 110 -6.38 6.25 -12.42
C SER A 110 -6.89 5.10 -11.55
N LEU A 111 -6.81 5.25 -10.23
CA LEU A 111 -7.23 4.25 -9.25
C LEU A 111 -8.45 4.68 -8.44
N ASP A 112 -9.12 5.77 -8.84
CA ASP A 112 -10.31 6.28 -8.18
C ASP A 112 -10.09 6.51 -6.67
N ILE A 113 -8.94 7.10 -6.33
CA ILE A 113 -8.54 7.33 -4.95
C ILE A 113 -9.45 8.37 -4.31
N ILE A 114 -9.98 8.05 -3.13
CA ILE A 114 -10.84 8.94 -2.36
C ILE A 114 -9.95 9.96 -1.65
N VAL A 115 -9.93 11.18 -2.16
CA VAL A 115 -9.23 12.30 -1.53
C VAL A 115 -10.26 13.06 -0.71
N ASP A 116 -10.12 13.02 0.62
CA ASP A 116 -10.87 13.94 1.48
C ASP A 116 -10.36 15.36 1.15
N GLN A 117 -11.18 16.16 0.46
CA GLN A 117 -10.89 17.58 0.25
C GLN A 117 -10.96 18.26 1.62
N HIS A 118 -9.83 18.41 2.31
CA HIS A 118 -9.77 19.42 3.35
C HIS A 118 -9.70 20.79 2.68
N GLU A 119 -10.68 21.63 3.00
CA GLU A 119 -10.87 23.01 2.57
C GLU A 119 -9.58 23.80 2.75
N ILE A 120 -8.96 24.20 1.64
CA ILE A 120 -7.77 25.08 1.65
C ILE A 120 -8.21 26.56 1.83
N PHE A 121 -9.50 26.85 1.98
CA PHE A 121 -10.05 28.22 1.97
C PHE A 121 -11.13 28.48 3.02
N ASP A 122 -10.89 28.28 4.32
CA ASP A 122 -11.76 28.88 5.35
C ASP A 122 -10.98 29.44 6.54
N GLN A 123 -9.90 30.16 6.24
CA GLN A 123 -9.29 31.08 7.20
C GLN A 123 -8.54 32.22 6.50
N GLU A 124 -9.23 32.92 5.61
CA GLU A 124 -8.87 34.31 5.27
C GLU A 124 -9.95 35.25 5.82
N PHE A 125 -9.64 35.82 6.99
CA PHE A 125 -10.01 37.15 7.49
C PHE A 125 -11.37 37.74 7.06
N ILE A 126 -12.28 37.86 8.02
CA ILE A 126 -13.22 38.98 8.08
C ILE A 126 -12.80 39.80 9.32
N ASP A 127 -12.18 40.95 9.07
CA ASP A 127 -12.09 42.07 10.03
C ASP A 127 -13.48 42.70 10.23
#